data_AF-A0A9E4YI32-F1
#
_entry.id   AF-A0A9E4YI32-F1
#
_cell.length_a   1.000
_cell.length_b   1.000
_cell.length_c   1.000
_cell.angle_alpha   90.00
_cell.angle_beta   90.00
_cell.angle_gamma   90.00
#
_symmetry.space_group_name_H-M   'P 1'
#
loop_
_entity.id
_entity.type
_entity.pdbx_description
1 polymer ?
#
loop_
_entity_poly.entity_id
_entity_poly.type
_entity_poly.pdbx_seq_one_letter_code
_entity_poly.pdbx_strand_id
1 'polypeptide(L)'
;HSPRSSRAHTSCRRRGTGRSPRRAGVHPARPAPTGTRPARRNGTRRLGDIVASWLYCDAEGRALFRVVKLLGPDGKTFLQQHPAGSCANHADDPEPCKPAGNGWRWGRGGAPYALYRLPELIAAARDAFVFAVEGEACADAIVGLGLVATTSAGGAGKWGLGAHEYAEALRDRRVVILPDNDRPGADHAEDIAGSLLAVAAELRSIILPGLPFKGDIVDWLRVGGNREQLLALVERAPIMRAPSEMFPRAVDCRVLDATGISA
;
A
#
# COMPACT_ATOMS: atom_id res chain seq x y z
N HIS A 1 34.40 9.38 66.89
CA HIS A 1 35.85 9.14 67.00
C HIS A 1 36.41 9.07 65.58
N SER A 2 36.90 10.19 65.04
CA SER A 2 38.32 10.61 65.05
C SER A 2 39.17 9.84 64.01
N PRO A 3 40.20 10.45 63.40
CA PRO A 3 40.27 11.85 62.91
C PRO A 3 41.20 12.05 61.67
N ARG A 4 41.24 13.30 61.14
CA ARG A 4 42.43 14.07 60.65
C ARG A 4 43.30 13.48 59.52
N SER A 5 44.03 14.20 58.68
CA SER A 5 44.32 15.60 58.31
C SER A 5 45.24 15.46 57.07
N SER A 6 45.33 16.35 56.09
CA SER A 6 46.11 17.60 56.09
C SER A 6 46.09 18.15 54.64
N ARG A 7 45.77 19.44 54.40
CA ARG A 7 46.71 20.55 54.10
C ARG A 7 47.74 20.24 52.98
N ALA A 8 48.07 21.08 52.02
CA ALA A 8 47.85 22.52 51.83
C ALA A 8 48.26 22.97 50.41
N HIS A 9 47.64 24.08 49.98
CA HIS A 9 48.15 25.21 49.18
C HIS A 9 49.11 25.00 47.99
N THR A 10 48.73 25.56 46.83
CA THR A 10 49.45 26.74 46.31
C THR A 10 48.60 27.54 45.32
N SER A 11 48.65 28.85 45.50
CA SER A 11 48.05 29.90 44.68
C SER A 11 48.89 30.17 43.42
N CYS A 12 48.26 30.56 42.31
CA CYS A 12 48.81 31.66 41.50
C CYS A 12 47.73 32.31 40.62
N ARG A 13 47.66 33.65 40.68
CA ARG A 13 46.84 34.53 39.85
C ARG A 13 47.52 34.80 38.51
N ARG A 14 46.74 34.99 37.44
CA ARG A 14 46.86 36.06 36.40
C ARG A 14 45.76 35.82 35.34
N ARG A 15 44.68 36.61 35.32
CA ARG A 15 44.42 37.83 34.52
C ARG A 15 44.48 37.62 32.99
N GLY A 16 43.36 37.91 32.32
CA GLY A 16 43.22 38.07 30.87
C GLY A 16 41.74 37.99 30.47
N THR A 17 40.93 39.03 30.70
CA THR A 17 40.54 40.08 29.73
C THR A 17 39.60 39.59 28.62
N GLY A 18 38.45 40.27 28.46
CA GLY A 18 37.77 40.37 27.17
C GLY A 18 36.32 39.90 27.11
N ARG A 19 35.42 40.54 27.88
CA ARG A 19 33.97 40.46 27.61
C ARG A 19 33.67 41.43 26.47
N SER A 20 33.63 40.94 25.24
CA SER A 20 33.23 41.72 24.07
C SER A 20 31.70 41.69 23.92
N PRO A 21 31.01 42.83 23.72
CA PRO A 21 29.56 42.85 23.59
C PRO A 21 29.13 42.29 22.24
N ARG A 22 28.14 41.38 22.25
CA ARG A 22 27.50 40.87 21.03
C ARG A 22 26.82 42.04 20.31
N ARG A 23 27.29 42.36 19.10
CA ARG A 23 26.59 43.24 18.16
C ARG A 23 25.23 42.62 17.83
N ALA A 24 24.16 43.36 18.06
CA ALA A 24 22.85 43.08 17.48
C ALA A 24 22.94 43.28 15.96
N GLY A 25 22.91 42.19 15.21
CA GLY A 25 22.74 42.23 13.76
C GLY A 25 21.31 42.64 13.43
N VAL A 26 21.14 43.83 12.86
CA VAL A 26 19.89 44.25 12.23
C VAL A 26 19.77 43.45 10.93
N HIS A 27 18.92 42.43 10.92
CA HIS A 27 18.50 41.79 9.68
C HIS A 27 17.53 42.72 8.95
N PRO A 28 17.73 43.04 7.65
CA PRO A 28 16.73 43.77 6.90
C PRO A 28 15.46 42.91 6.77
N ALA A 29 14.31 43.52 7.01
CA ALA A 29 13.01 42.89 6.86
C ALA A 29 12.85 42.34 5.43
N ARG A 30 12.41 41.07 5.30
CA ARG A 30 12.01 40.51 4.01
C ARG A 30 10.85 41.36 3.44
N PRO A 31 10.90 41.76 2.17
CA PRO A 31 9.77 42.44 1.55
C PRO A 31 8.55 41.52 1.56
N ALA A 32 7.39 42.10 1.86
CA ALA A 32 6.11 41.41 1.79
C ALA A 32 5.92 40.82 0.38
N PRO A 33 5.43 39.58 0.24
CA PRO A 33 5.19 38.99 -1.07
C PRO A 33 4.10 39.77 -1.80
N THR A 34 4.51 40.68 -2.70
CA THR A 34 3.65 41.36 -3.67
C THR A 34 3.42 40.43 -4.86
N GLY A 35 2.72 39.33 -4.59
CA GLY A 35 2.20 38.45 -5.62
C GLY A 35 0.75 38.16 -5.28
N THR A 36 -0.19 38.69 -6.06
CA THR A 36 -1.56 38.21 -6.07
C THR A 36 -1.53 36.69 -6.25
N ARG A 37 -1.90 35.97 -5.19
CA ARG A 37 -2.07 34.52 -5.21
C ARG A 37 -3.01 34.22 -6.39
N PRO A 38 -2.61 33.39 -7.37
CA PRO A 38 -3.50 33.09 -8.49
C PRO A 38 -4.80 32.53 -7.91
N ALA A 39 -5.93 33.07 -8.39
CA ALA A 39 -7.24 32.65 -7.96
C ALA A 39 -7.33 31.12 -8.00
N ARG A 40 -7.75 30.49 -6.90
CA ARG A 40 -8.09 29.07 -6.91
C ARG A 40 -9.11 28.87 -8.02
N ARG A 41 -8.74 28.13 -9.07
CA ARG A 41 -9.68 27.67 -10.09
C ARG A 41 -10.74 26.84 -9.37
N ASN A 42 -11.90 27.42 -9.10
CA ASN A 42 -13.13 26.73 -8.72
C ASN A 42 -13.70 26.00 -9.95
N GLY A 43 -12.90 25.13 -10.56
CA GLY A 43 -13.41 24.13 -11.48
C GLY A 43 -13.77 22.92 -10.64
N THR A 44 -15.05 22.60 -10.49
CA THR A 44 -15.45 21.24 -10.16
C THR A 44 -14.84 20.34 -11.22
N ARG A 45 -13.72 19.69 -10.90
CA ARG A 45 -13.10 18.71 -11.81
C ARG A 45 -14.23 17.71 -12.08
N ARG A 46 -14.73 17.63 -13.32
CA ARG A 46 -15.68 16.59 -13.68
C ARG A 46 -14.97 15.29 -13.43
N LEU A 47 -15.38 14.61 -12.35
CA LEU A 47 -15.05 13.23 -12.13
C LEU A 47 -15.58 12.50 -13.37
N GLY A 48 -14.72 11.74 -14.04
CA GLY A 48 -15.05 11.06 -15.29
C GLY A 48 -16.16 10.01 -15.12
N ASP A 49 -16.43 9.24 -16.16
CA ASP A 49 -17.46 8.21 -16.09
C ASP A 49 -16.99 7.01 -15.28
N ILE A 50 -17.85 6.47 -14.42
CA ILE A 50 -17.58 5.21 -13.72
C ILE A 50 -17.64 4.10 -14.77
N VAL A 51 -16.50 3.46 -15.03
CA VAL A 51 -16.36 2.37 -16.02
C VAL A 51 -16.23 0.99 -15.37
N ALA A 52 -15.99 0.94 -14.06
CA ALA A 52 -16.02 -0.29 -13.26
C ALA A 52 -16.22 0.01 -11.78
N SER A 53 -16.73 -0.95 -11.02
CA SER A 53 -16.86 -0.85 -9.57
C SER A 53 -16.70 -2.21 -8.89
N TRP A 54 -15.97 -2.24 -7.78
CA TRP A 54 -15.70 -3.43 -6.98
C TRP A 54 -16.16 -3.21 -5.54
N LEU A 55 -17.05 -4.08 -5.07
CA LEU A 55 -17.64 -3.98 -3.74
C LEU A 55 -16.75 -4.68 -2.71
N TYR A 56 -16.47 -3.98 -1.62
CA TYR A 56 -15.83 -4.53 -0.43
C TYR A 56 -16.91 -4.79 0.61
N CYS A 57 -16.91 -6.01 1.14
CA CYS A 57 -17.86 -6.46 2.15
C CYS A 57 -17.13 -6.89 3.43
N ASP A 58 -17.86 -6.90 4.53
CA ASP A 58 -17.42 -7.60 5.74
C ASP A 58 -17.59 -9.13 5.59
N ALA A 59 -17.27 -9.86 6.66
CA ALA A 59 -17.36 -11.32 6.68
C ALA A 59 -18.78 -11.85 6.46
N GLU A 60 -19.81 -11.06 6.79
CA GLU A 60 -21.22 -11.40 6.60
C GLU A 60 -21.75 -11.00 5.21
N GLY A 61 -20.91 -10.41 4.36
CA GLY A 61 -21.30 -9.95 3.03
C GLY A 61 -22.00 -8.59 3.00
N ARG A 62 -22.02 -7.84 4.11
CA ARG A 62 -22.59 -6.49 4.14
C ARG A 62 -21.63 -5.51 3.48
N ALA A 63 -22.17 -4.62 2.65
CA ALA A 63 -21.39 -3.63 1.93
C ALA A 63 -20.70 -2.63 2.89
N LEU A 64 -19.38 -2.54 2.81
CA LEU A 64 -18.57 -1.57 3.55
C LEU A 64 -18.33 -0.32 2.71
N PHE A 65 -17.73 -0.52 1.54
CA PHE A 65 -17.45 0.51 0.55
C PHE A 65 -17.25 -0.17 -0.81
N ARG A 66 -17.12 0.63 -1.87
CA ARG A 66 -16.70 0.16 -3.17
C ARG A 66 -15.54 1.00 -3.68
N VAL A 67 -14.67 0.39 -4.47
CA VAL A 67 -13.73 1.11 -5.31
C VAL A 67 -14.36 1.28 -6.67
N VAL A 68 -14.31 2.48 -7.24
CA VAL A 68 -14.82 2.78 -8.57
C VAL A 68 -13.67 3.27 -9.45
N LYS A 69 -13.57 2.72 -10.66
CA LYS A 69 -12.67 3.20 -11.70
C LYS A 69 -13.41 4.25 -12.50
N LEU A 70 -12.88 5.46 -12.52
CA LEU A 70 -13.37 6.55 -13.35
C LEU A 70 -12.45 6.74 -14.56
N LEU A 71 -13.05 6.97 -15.72
CA LEU A 71 -12.35 7.39 -16.93
C LEU A 71 -12.70 8.85 -17.21
N GLY A 72 -11.75 9.75 -17.00
CA GLY A 72 -11.90 11.18 -17.25
C GLY A 72 -10.97 11.68 -18.36
N PRO A 73 -11.02 12.99 -18.65
CA PRO A 73 -10.14 13.62 -19.66
C PRO A 73 -8.64 13.43 -19.38
N ASP A 74 -8.27 13.34 -18.10
CA ASP A 74 -6.88 13.18 -17.64
C ASP A 74 -6.48 11.70 -17.45
N GLY A 75 -7.31 10.76 -17.92
CA GLY A 75 -7.08 9.32 -17.81
C GLY A 75 -7.88 8.64 -16.71
N LYS A 76 -7.40 7.46 -16.30
CA LYS A 76 -8.05 6.61 -15.29
C LYS A 76 -7.73 7.08 -13.87
N THR A 77 -8.71 7.05 -12.97
CA THR A 77 -8.49 7.22 -11.53
C THR A 77 -9.37 6.25 -10.74
N PHE A 78 -8.94 5.92 -9.53
CA PHE A 78 -9.66 5.02 -8.64
C PHE A 78 -10.07 5.79 -7.39
N LEU A 79 -11.36 5.79 -7.08
CA LEU A 79 -11.90 6.46 -5.91
C LEU A 79 -12.77 5.50 -5.11
N GLN A 80 -12.89 5.75 -3.81
CA GLN A 80 -13.75 4.95 -2.94
C GLN A 80 -15.10 5.65 -2.77
N GLN A 81 -16.14 4.85 -2.59
CA GLN A 81 -17.46 5.30 -2.20
C GLN A 81 -18.04 4.37 -1.12
N HIS A 82 -18.81 4.89 -0.19
CA HIS A 82 -19.51 4.11 0.83
C HIS A 82 -21.03 4.36 0.76
N PRO A 83 -21.86 3.44 1.28
CA PRO A 83 -23.30 3.64 1.35
C PRO A 83 -23.68 4.92 2.11
N ALA A 84 -24.70 5.63 1.63
CA ALA A 84 -25.23 6.77 2.35
C ALA A 84 -25.78 6.33 3.71
N GLY A 85 -25.38 7.03 4.78
CA GLY A 85 -25.78 6.70 6.14
C GLY A 85 -24.84 5.72 6.87
N SER A 86 -23.75 5.27 6.23
CA SER A 86 -22.75 4.40 6.86
C SER A 86 -21.47 5.11 7.32
N CYS A 87 -21.43 6.46 7.38
CA CYS A 87 -20.25 7.17 7.88
C CYS A 87 -20.05 6.85 9.38
N ALA A 88 -18.91 6.27 9.76
CA ALA A 88 -18.55 6.10 11.17
C ALA A 88 -18.31 7.47 11.81
N ASN A 89 -18.97 7.72 12.94
CA ASN A 89 -18.86 8.92 13.79
C ASN A 89 -19.02 10.26 13.05
N HIS A 90 -20.25 10.76 12.95
CA HIS A 90 -20.53 12.16 12.59
C HIS A 90 -19.93 13.20 13.55
N ALA A 91 -19.31 12.78 14.67
CA ALA A 91 -18.78 13.66 15.70
C ALA A 91 -17.38 14.22 15.38
N ASP A 92 -16.53 13.46 14.66
CA ASP A 92 -15.12 13.80 14.44
C ASP A 92 -14.82 14.32 13.02
N ASP A 93 -15.77 14.22 12.09
CA ASP A 93 -15.64 14.71 10.71
C ASP A 93 -16.76 15.76 10.43
N PRO A 94 -16.49 17.06 10.65
CA PRO A 94 -17.51 18.11 10.60
C PRO A 94 -18.00 18.44 9.18
N GLU A 95 -17.35 17.91 8.15
CA GLU A 95 -17.76 18.08 6.75
C GLU A 95 -18.64 16.90 6.32
N PRO A 96 -19.90 17.13 5.88
CA PRO A 96 -20.75 16.04 5.43
C PRO A 96 -20.12 15.30 4.26
N CYS A 97 -19.86 14.00 4.44
CA CYS A 97 -19.43 13.04 3.42
C CYS A 97 -20.06 13.38 2.04
N LYS A 98 -19.27 13.79 1.03
CA LYS A 98 -19.83 14.36 -0.22
C LYS A 98 -20.71 13.35 -0.98
N PRO A 99 -21.94 13.71 -1.40
CA PRO A 99 -22.78 12.82 -2.20
C PRO A 99 -22.11 12.41 -3.51
N ALA A 100 -22.23 11.14 -3.86
CA ALA A 100 -21.81 10.59 -5.16
C ALA A 100 -23.00 10.21 -6.06
N GLY A 101 -24.23 10.25 -5.53
CA GLY A 101 -25.46 9.87 -6.22
C GLY A 101 -25.85 8.40 -5.97
N ASN A 102 -27.12 8.06 -6.25
CA ASN A 102 -27.65 6.69 -6.18
C ASN A 102 -27.40 5.97 -4.85
N GLY A 103 -27.53 6.69 -3.72
CA GLY A 103 -27.31 6.12 -2.39
C GLY A 103 -25.83 5.95 -2.00
N TRP A 104 -24.90 6.56 -2.74
CA TRP A 104 -23.46 6.52 -2.43
C TRP A 104 -22.91 7.89 -2.03
N ARG A 105 -21.84 7.87 -1.23
CA ARG A 105 -21.03 9.03 -0.85
C ARG A 105 -19.56 8.76 -1.14
N TRP A 106 -18.79 9.79 -1.46
CA TRP A 106 -17.35 9.68 -1.74
C TRP A 106 -16.55 9.38 -0.47
N GLY A 107 -15.45 8.62 -0.61
CA GLY A 107 -14.59 8.14 0.47
C GLY A 107 -15.07 6.80 1.05
N ARG A 108 -14.37 6.27 2.07
CA ARG A 108 -14.78 5.05 2.80
C ARG A 108 -15.72 5.30 3.97
N GLY A 109 -15.95 6.55 4.35
CA GLY A 109 -16.83 6.87 5.48
C GLY A 109 -16.42 6.19 6.79
N GLY A 110 -15.12 6.05 7.04
CA GLY A 110 -14.61 5.35 8.24
C GLY A 110 -14.87 3.83 8.27
N ALA A 111 -15.31 3.23 7.15
CA ALA A 111 -15.44 1.78 7.07
C ALA A 111 -14.10 1.08 7.40
N PRO A 112 -14.14 -0.07 8.08
CA PRO A 112 -12.95 -0.85 8.38
C PRO A 112 -12.19 -1.23 7.10
N TYR A 113 -10.90 -1.48 7.25
CA TYR A 113 -10.11 -2.06 6.16
C TYR A 113 -10.55 -3.51 5.96
N ALA A 114 -10.77 -3.87 4.70
CA ALA A 114 -11.18 -5.21 4.31
C ALA A 114 -10.49 -5.59 3.00
N LEU A 115 -10.26 -6.88 2.83
CA LEU A 115 -9.79 -7.45 1.59
C LEU A 115 -10.94 -7.55 0.58
N TYR A 116 -10.64 -7.37 -0.70
CA TYR A 116 -11.61 -7.61 -1.77
C TYR A 116 -11.99 -9.09 -1.80
N ARG A 117 -13.28 -9.40 -2.00
CA ARG A 117 -13.83 -10.77 -1.96
C ARG A 117 -13.65 -11.48 -0.61
N LEU A 118 -13.68 -10.74 0.51
CA LEU A 118 -13.51 -11.29 1.85
C LEU A 118 -14.49 -12.45 2.17
N PRO A 119 -15.81 -12.37 1.90
CA PRO A 119 -16.71 -13.50 2.12
C PRO A 119 -16.29 -14.77 1.36
N GLU A 120 -15.93 -14.64 0.08
CA GLU A 120 -15.51 -15.77 -0.74
C GLU A 120 -14.17 -16.34 -0.30
N LEU A 121 -13.26 -15.48 0.14
CA LEU A 121 -11.98 -15.88 0.73
C LEU A 121 -12.17 -16.66 2.03
N ILE A 122 -13.12 -16.25 2.88
CA ILE A 122 -13.47 -16.97 4.11
C ILE A 122 -14.06 -18.34 3.77
N ALA A 123 -14.98 -18.40 2.80
CA ALA A 123 -15.66 -19.61 2.37
C ALA A 123 -14.75 -20.60 1.61
N ALA A 124 -13.66 -20.12 1.00
CA ALA A 124 -12.72 -20.97 0.28
C ALA A 124 -12.05 -22.00 1.19
N ALA A 125 -11.72 -23.16 0.62
CA ALA A 125 -10.98 -24.22 1.30
C ALA A 125 -9.68 -23.69 1.92
N ARG A 126 -9.35 -24.16 3.13
CA ARG A 126 -8.22 -23.63 3.92
C ARG A 126 -6.86 -23.89 3.28
N ASP A 127 -6.74 -24.97 2.54
CA ASP A 127 -5.56 -25.43 1.82
C ASP A 127 -5.47 -24.93 0.36
N ALA A 128 -6.47 -24.19 -0.11
CA ALA A 128 -6.41 -23.53 -1.40
C ALA A 128 -5.39 -22.39 -1.38
N PHE A 129 -4.68 -22.20 -2.50
CA PHE A 129 -3.86 -21.01 -2.68
C PHE A 129 -4.75 -19.76 -2.82
N VAL A 130 -4.40 -18.74 -2.05
CA VAL A 130 -4.98 -17.40 -2.13
C VAL A 130 -3.98 -16.48 -2.83
N PHE A 131 -4.35 -15.98 -4.00
CA PHE A 131 -3.53 -15.04 -4.76
C PHE A 131 -3.77 -13.60 -4.29
N ALA A 132 -2.76 -12.97 -3.70
CA ALA A 132 -2.76 -11.57 -3.34
C ALA A 132 -2.12 -10.75 -4.47
N VAL A 133 -2.94 -9.93 -5.13
CA VAL A 133 -2.56 -9.09 -6.28
C VAL A 133 -2.74 -7.61 -5.97
N GLU A 134 -2.20 -6.72 -6.81
CA GLU A 134 -2.24 -5.27 -6.58
C GLU A 134 -3.59 -4.59 -6.82
N GLY A 135 -4.46 -5.18 -7.67
CA GLY A 135 -5.69 -4.53 -8.09
C GLY A 135 -6.87 -5.47 -8.31
N GLU A 136 -8.08 -4.91 -8.25
CA GLU A 136 -9.33 -5.68 -8.25
C GLU A 136 -9.56 -6.38 -9.59
N ALA A 137 -9.16 -5.75 -10.70
CA ALA A 137 -9.24 -6.38 -12.03
C ALA A 137 -8.30 -7.59 -12.17
N CYS A 138 -7.11 -7.54 -11.57
CA CYS A 138 -6.19 -8.68 -11.51
C CYS A 138 -6.79 -9.81 -10.68
N ALA A 139 -7.46 -9.47 -9.57
CA ALA A 139 -8.12 -10.46 -8.71
C ALA A 139 -9.27 -11.13 -9.45
N ASP A 140 -10.12 -10.36 -10.13
CA ASP A 140 -11.21 -10.89 -10.95
C ASP A 140 -10.68 -11.79 -12.08
N ALA A 141 -9.54 -11.46 -12.70
CA ALA A 141 -8.93 -12.29 -13.74
C ALA A 141 -8.50 -13.67 -13.20
N ILE A 142 -7.88 -13.73 -12.02
CA ILE A 142 -7.50 -14.99 -11.38
C ILE A 142 -8.74 -15.79 -10.94
N VAL A 143 -9.77 -15.10 -10.43
CA VAL A 143 -11.06 -15.74 -10.11
C VAL A 143 -11.70 -16.34 -11.36
N GLY A 144 -11.57 -15.69 -12.52
CA GLY A 144 -11.98 -16.22 -13.82
C GLY A 144 -11.31 -17.54 -14.21
N LEU A 145 -10.15 -17.87 -13.62
CA LEU A 145 -9.47 -19.16 -13.77
C LEU A 145 -9.97 -20.23 -12.78
N GLY A 146 -10.95 -19.91 -11.93
CA GLY A 146 -11.44 -20.79 -10.87
C GLY A 146 -10.49 -20.88 -9.67
N LEU A 147 -9.70 -19.83 -9.43
CA LEU A 147 -8.75 -19.73 -8.31
C LEU A 147 -9.23 -18.68 -7.30
N VAL A 148 -8.69 -18.72 -6.08
CA VAL A 148 -9.06 -17.76 -5.02
C VAL A 148 -8.10 -16.57 -5.10
N ALA A 149 -8.62 -15.36 -5.27
CA ALA A 149 -7.80 -14.16 -5.31
C ALA A 149 -8.42 -13.01 -4.53
N THR A 150 -7.56 -12.11 -4.09
CA THR A 150 -7.91 -10.95 -3.28
C THR A 150 -6.94 -9.80 -3.53
N THR A 151 -7.33 -8.60 -3.12
CA THR A 151 -6.48 -7.40 -3.12
C THR A 151 -6.91 -6.43 -2.01
N SER A 152 -6.06 -5.46 -1.70
CA SER A 152 -6.36 -4.36 -0.78
C SER A 152 -6.79 -3.10 -1.55
N ALA A 153 -7.69 -2.31 -0.98
CA ALA A 153 -8.15 -1.09 -1.64
C ALA A 153 -7.04 -0.03 -1.69
N GLY A 154 -6.81 0.57 -2.87
CA GLY A 154 -5.91 1.71 -3.05
C GLY A 154 -4.53 1.38 -3.63
N GLY A 155 -4.25 0.12 -3.95
CA GLY A 155 -3.05 -0.32 -4.66
C GLY A 155 -1.74 -0.19 -3.87
N ALA A 156 -0.62 -0.21 -4.60
CA ALA A 156 0.73 -0.13 -4.04
C ALA A 156 0.91 1.03 -3.05
N GLY A 157 1.59 0.75 -1.94
CA GLY A 157 1.88 1.71 -0.86
C GLY A 157 0.70 2.05 0.06
N LYS A 158 -0.45 1.36 -0.06
CA LYS A 158 -1.59 1.50 0.86
C LYS A 158 -1.84 0.28 1.76
N TRP A 159 -1.09 -0.79 1.57
CA TRP A 159 -1.21 -2.03 2.35
C TRP A 159 -1.12 -1.77 3.87
N GLY A 160 -0.12 -1.00 4.30
CA GLY A 160 0.13 -0.70 5.71
C GLY A 160 -1.05 -0.08 6.47
N LEU A 161 -2.03 0.51 5.77
CA LEU A 161 -3.19 1.13 6.41
C LEU A 161 -4.16 0.12 7.04
N GLY A 162 -4.21 -1.12 6.53
CA GLY A 162 -5.07 -2.20 7.03
C GLY A 162 -4.32 -3.50 7.26
N ALA A 163 -2.99 -3.42 7.43
CA ALA A 163 -2.12 -4.59 7.47
C ALA A 163 -2.53 -5.61 8.54
N HIS A 164 -3.05 -5.13 9.68
CA HIS A 164 -3.55 -6.01 10.73
C HIS A 164 -4.78 -6.80 10.29
N GLU A 165 -5.81 -6.12 9.77
CA GLU A 165 -7.04 -6.73 9.28
C GLU A 165 -6.77 -7.70 8.12
N TYR A 166 -5.84 -7.34 7.22
CA TYR A 166 -5.44 -8.20 6.11
C TYR A 166 -4.69 -9.45 6.59
N ALA A 167 -3.80 -9.30 7.57
CA ALA A 167 -3.08 -10.41 8.17
C ALA A 167 -4.02 -11.39 8.88
N GLU A 168 -5.02 -10.89 9.62
CA GLU A 168 -6.03 -11.75 10.24
C GLU A 168 -6.89 -12.49 9.21
N ALA A 169 -7.30 -11.82 8.13
CA ALA A 169 -8.07 -12.45 7.06
C ALA A 169 -7.30 -13.57 6.34
N LEU A 170 -5.97 -13.44 6.24
CA LEU A 170 -5.07 -14.38 5.57
C LEU A 170 -4.34 -15.34 6.51
N ARG A 171 -4.66 -15.31 7.81
CA ARG A 171 -4.09 -16.20 8.81
C ARG A 171 -4.31 -17.66 8.45
N ASP A 172 -3.25 -18.45 8.60
CA ASP A 172 -3.17 -19.89 8.31
C ASP A 172 -3.55 -20.27 6.87
N ARG A 173 -3.52 -19.31 5.93
CA ARG A 173 -3.74 -19.57 4.49
C ARG A 173 -2.42 -19.81 3.77
N ARG A 174 -2.51 -20.46 2.61
CA ARG A 174 -1.40 -20.54 1.65
C ARG A 174 -1.52 -19.36 0.69
N VAL A 175 -0.65 -18.37 0.84
CA VAL A 175 -0.73 -17.10 0.11
C VAL A 175 0.34 -17.03 -0.97
N VAL A 176 -0.07 -16.61 -2.16
CA VAL A 176 0.82 -16.34 -3.29
C VAL A 176 0.72 -14.86 -3.63
N ILE A 177 1.82 -14.13 -3.47
CA ILE A 177 1.94 -12.74 -3.87
C ILE A 177 2.28 -12.70 -5.37
N LEU A 178 1.49 -11.95 -6.14
CA LEU A 178 1.70 -11.71 -7.57
C LEU A 178 1.80 -10.19 -7.79
N PRO A 179 3.01 -9.61 -7.67
CA PRO A 179 3.22 -8.19 -7.94
C PRO A 179 3.22 -7.88 -9.44
N ASP A 180 2.91 -6.63 -9.78
CA ASP A 180 3.14 -6.08 -11.11
C ASP A 180 4.65 -6.03 -11.41
N ASN A 181 5.03 -6.09 -12.69
CA ASN A 181 6.42 -6.13 -13.12
C ASN A 181 7.09 -4.74 -13.09
N ASP A 182 7.07 -4.07 -11.95
CA ASP A 182 7.73 -2.79 -11.72
C ASP A 182 8.19 -2.59 -10.26
N ARG A 183 8.77 -1.41 -9.99
CA ARG A 183 9.30 -1.10 -8.65
C ARG A 183 8.19 -0.93 -7.59
N PRO A 184 7.13 -0.13 -7.83
CA PRO A 184 5.98 -0.07 -6.93
C PRO A 184 5.40 -1.44 -6.57
N GLY A 185 5.33 -2.35 -7.55
CA GLY A 185 4.83 -3.70 -7.30
C GLY A 185 5.74 -4.54 -6.42
N ALA A 186 7.06 -4.45 -6.63
CA ALA A 186 8.03 -5.05 -5.72
C ALA A 186 7.91 -4.51 -4.29
N ASP A 187 7.81 -3.19 -4.12
CA ASP A 187 7.64 -2.56 -2.81
C ASP A 187 6.31 -3.00 -2.13
N HIS A 188 5.23 -3.15 -2.92
CA HIS A 188 3.95 -3.66 -2.40
C HIS A 188 4.02 -5.13 -1.96
N ALA A 189 4.69 -5.97 -2.75
CA ALA A 189 4.97 -7.35 -2.36
C ALA A 189 5.75 -7.41 -1.04
N GLU A 190 6.70 -6.49 -0.85
CA GLU A 190 7.45 -6.39 0.41
C GLU A 190 6.55 -6.07 1.61
N ASP A 191 5.62 -5.12 1.47
CA ASP A 191 4.65 -4.77 2.51
C ASP A 191 3.73 -5.95 2.87
N ILE A 192 3.24 -6.68 1.86
CA ILE A 192 2.39 -7.86 2.04
C ILE A 192 3.17 -8.92 2.82
N ALA A 193 4.35 -9.29 2.33
CA ALA A 193 5.14 -10.34 2.95
C ALA A 193 5.55 -10.00 4.38
N GLY A 194 5.93 -8.75 4.66
CA GLY A 194 6.24 -8.29 6.01
C GLY A 194 5.06 -8.47 6.99
N SER A 195 3.83 -8.35 6.49
CA SER A 195 2.61 -8.53 7.30
C SER A 195 2.20 -9.99 7.45
N LEU A 196 2.52 -10.83 6.46
CA LEU A 196 1.99 -12.20 6.37
C LEU A 196 2.96 -13.29 6.79
N LEU A 197 4.27 -13.05 6.74
CA LEU A 197 5.28 -14.09 6.93
C LEU A 197 5.13 -14.86 8.26
N ALA A 198 4.70 -14.18 9.32
CA ALA A 198 4.53 -14.77 10.65
C ALA A 198 3.16 -15.43 10.88
N VAL A 199 2.18 -15.24 9.98
CA VAL A 199 0.78 -15.65 10.21
C VAL A 199 0.20 -16.53 9.11
N ALA A 200 0.74 -16.49 7.89
CA ALA A 200 0.33 -17.37 6.80
C ALA A 200 0.89 -18.79 7.04
N ALA A 201 0.15 -19.81 6.62
CA ALA A 201 0.62 -21.19 6.67
C ALA A 201 1.75 -21.43 5.65
N GLU A 202 1.66 -20.75 4.52
CA GLU A 202 2.65 -20.79 3.45
C GLU A 202 2.63 -19.45 2.72
N LEU A 203 3.80 -18.89 2.41
CA LEU A 203 3.90 -17.65 1.66
C LEU A 203 4.86 -17.85 0.49
N ARG A 204 4.41 -17.52 -0.72
CA ARG A 204 5.22 -17.51 -1.95
C ARG A 204 5.07 -16.16 -2.64
N SER A 205 6.05 -15.80 -3.45
CA SER A 205 5.99 -14.65 -4.35
C SER A 205 6.46 -15.07 -5.74
N ILE A 206 5.75 -14.65 -6.79
CA ILE A 206 6.00 -15.09 -8.17
C ILE A 206 6.06 -13.87 -9.08
N ILE A 207 7.14 -13.75 -9.85
CA ILE A 207 7.18 -12.89 -11.03
C ILE A 207 6.73 -13.71 -12.23
N LEU A 208 5.71 -13.22 -12.91
CA LEU A 208 5.23 -13.84 -14.13
C LEU A 208 6.26 -13.65 -15.25
N PRO A 209 6.68 -14.74 -15.92
CA PRO A 209 7.69 -14.65 -16.96
C PRO A 209 7.16 -13.99 -18.23
N GLY A 210 8.03 -13.34 -18.99
CA GLY A 210 7.72 -12.80 -20.32
C GLY A 210 6.83 -11.56 -20.32
N LEU A 211 6.62 -10.91 -19.17
CA LEU A 211 5.91 -9.65 -19.09
C LEU A 211 6.82 -8.46 -19.41
N PRO A 212 6.34 -7.44 -20.15
CA PRO A 212 7.04 -6.17 -20.25
C PRO A 212 7.06 -5.46 -18.90
N PHE A 213 7.86 -4.40 -18.79
CA PHE A 213 7.83 -3.49 -17.64
C PHE A 213 6.41 -2.97 -17.40
N LYS A 214 5.97 -3.02 -16.13
CA LYS A 214 4.58 -2.73 -15.68
C LYS A 214 3.50 -3.71 -16.14
N GLY A 215 3.89 -4.87 -16.67
CA GLY A 215 2.94 -5.93 -16.97
C GLY A 215 2.37 -6.55 -15.69
N ASP A 216 1.10 -6.95 -15.76
CA ASP A 216 0.37 -7.61 -14.67
C ASP A 216 -0.13 -9.03 -15.09
N ILE A 217 -0.86 -9.71 -14.20
CA ILE A 217 -1.48 -11.01 -14.52
C ILE A 217 -2.47 -10.93 -15.69
N VAL A 218 -3.15 -9.80 -15.87
CA VAL A 218 -4.09 -9.63 -16.97
C VAL A 218 -3.34 -9.60 -18.30
N ASP A 219 -2.21 -8.90 -18.36
CA ASP A 219 -1.32 -8.90 -19.52
C ASP A 219 -0.73 -10.28 -19.79
N TRP A 220 -0.36 -11.02 -18.75
CA TRP A 220 0.20 -12.36 -18.89
C TRP A 220 -0.81 -13.34 -19.50
N LEU A 221 -2.07 -13.27 -19.06
CA LEU A 221 -3.16 -14.06 -19.63
C LEU A 221 -3.45 -13.68 -21.08
N ARG A 222 -3.33 -12.39 -21.45
CA ARG A 222 -3.54 -11.92 -22.85
C ARG A 222 -2.54 -12.52 -23.83
N VAL A 223 -1.32 -12.82 -23.38
CA VAL A 223 -0.26 -13.40 -24.24
C VAL A 223 -0.22 -14.93 -24.20
N GLY A 224 -1.26 -15.57 -23.66
CA GLY A 224 -1.43 -17.03 -23.68
C GLY A 224 -1.10 -17.73 -22.36
N GLY A 225 -0.83 -16.97 -21.30
CA GLY A 225 -0.79 -17.49 -19.93
C GLY A 225 -2.12 -18.17 -19.56
N ASN A 226 -2.05 -19.23 -18.76
CA ASN A 226 -3.25 -19.96 -18.32
C ASN A 226 -3.12 -20.49 -16.88
N ARG A 227 -4.21 -21.10 -16.40
CA ARG A 227 -4.33 -21.64 -15.05
C ARG A 227 -3.25 -22.67 -14.72
N GLU A 228 -3.03 -23.63 -15.63
CA GLU A 228 -2.11 -24.75 -15.43
C GLU A 228 -0.67 -24.24 -15.30
N GLN A 229 -0.29 -23.31 -16.16
CA GLN A 229 1.01 -22.64 -16.11
C GLN A 229 1.17 -21.82 -14.83
N LEU A 230 0.14 -21.09 -14.40
CA LEU A 230 0.19 -20.31 -13.17
C LEU A 230 0.40 -21.21 -11.96
N LEU A 231 -0.35 -22.30 -11.85
CA LEU A 231 -0.18 -23.27 -10.76
C LEU A 231 1.20 -23.96 -10.82
N ALA A 232 1.70 -24.28 -12.00
CA ALA A 232 3.05 -24.83 -12.15
C ALA A 232 4.14 -23.85 -11.68
N LEU A 233 3.95 -22.54 -11.89
CA LEU A 233 4.84 -21.51 -11.34
C LEU A 233 4.75 -21.46 -9.81
N VAL A 234 3.55 -21.57 -9.25
CA VAL A 234 3.35 -21.60 -7.79
C VAL A 234 4.10 -22.76 -7.17
N GLU A 235 3.93 -23.98 -7.69
CA GLU A 235 4.57 -25.18 -7.14
C GLU A 235 6.10 -25.11 -7.18
N ARG A 236 6.67 -24.46 -8.20
CA ARG A 236 8.12 -24.28 -8.35
C ARG A 236 8.69 -23.14 -7.51
N ALA A 237 7.90 -22.14 -7.17
CA ALA A 237 8.36 -20.98 -6.41
C ALA A 237 8.75 -21.39 -4.98
N PRO A 238 9.90 -20.96 -4.44
CA PRO A 238 10.28 -21.33 -3.08
C PRO A 238 9.28 -20.78 -2.05
N ILE A 239 9.07 -21.52 -0.96
CA ILE A 239 8.37 -21.01 0.22
C ILE A 239 9.27 -19.97 0.88
N MET A 240 8.73 -18.78 1.08
CA MET A 240 9.40 -17.65 1.71
C MET A 240 9.59 -17.92 3.21
N ARG A 241 10.81 -17.70 3.71
CA ARG A 241 11.19 -17.86 5.12
C ARG A 241 11.64 -16.55 5.75
N ALA A 242 12.06 -15.58 4.96
CA ALA A 242 12.40 -14.24 5.41
C ALA A 242 11.95 -13.18 4.39
N PRO A 243 11.60 -11.95 4.79
CA PRO A 243 11.20 -10.93 3.84
C PRO A 243 12.35 -10.56 2.88
N SER A 244 13.61 -10.71 3.31
CA SER A 244 14.79 -10.48 2.48
C SER A 244 15.00 -11.52 1.37
N GLU A 245 14.22 -12.61 1.35
CA GLU A 245 14.22 -13.59 0.26
C GLU A 245 13.30 -13.15 -0.89
N MET A 246 12.58 -12.05 -0.73
CA MET A 246 12.07 -11.27 -1.86
C MET A 246 13.23 -10.57 -2.55
N PHE A 247 13.18 -10.56 -3.88
CA PHE A 247 14.07 -9.92 -4.85
C PHE A 247 15.40 -9.30 -4.35
N PRO A 248 16.54 -9.53 -5.03
CA PRO A 248 17.67 -8.64 -4.83
C PRO A 248 17.21 -7.21 -5.10
N ARG A 249 17.41 -6.31 -4.12
CA ARG A 249 17.00 -4.88 -4.11
C ARG A 249 17.44 -4.06 -5.33
N ALA A 250 18.19 -4.66 -6.25
CA ALA A 250 18.70 -4.09 -7.48
C ALA A 250 17.95 -4.67 -8.70
N VAL A 251 16.69 -4.29 -8.87
CA VAL A 251 16.10 -4.29 -10.23
C VAL A 251 16.54 -2.99 -10.88
N ASP A 252 17.75 -2.99 -11.45
CA ASP A 252 18.07 -2.03 -12.50
C ASP A 252 17.15 -2.36 -13.67
N CYS A 253 16.46 -1.35 -14.19
CA CYS A 253 15.31 -1.44 -15.10
C CYS A 253 15.69 -1.96 -16.52
N ARG A 254 16.80 -2.70 -16.64
CA ARG A 254 17.45 -3.05 -17.91
C ARG A 254 17.89 -4.51 -18.03
N VAL A 255 17.57 -5.39 -17.08
CA VAL A 255 17.90 -6.82 -17.23
C VAL A 255 16.71 -7.69 -16.83
N LEU A 256 15.73 -7.78 -17.72
CA LEU A 256 14.82 -8.94 -17.80
C LEU A 256 14.81 -9.54 -19.22
N ASP A 257 15.87 -9.30 -19.99
CA ASP A 257 16.20 -10.09 -21.16
C ASP A 257 17.28 -11.09 -20.74
N ALA A 258 16.99 -12.39 -20.93
CA ALA A 258 17.86 -13.53 -20.64
C ALA A 258 18.02 -13.94 -19.17
N THR A 259 17.11 -14.80 -18.70
CA THR A 259 17.51 -16.12 -18.16
C THR A 259 16.33 -17.07 -18.22
N GLY A 260 16.08 -17.61 -19.41
CA GLY A 260 15.50 -18.95 -19.51
C GLY A 260 16.51 -19.92 -18.93
N ILE A 261 16.26 -20.44 -17.73
CA ILE A 261 17.04 -21.55 -17.19
C ILE A 261 16.22 -22.82 -17.40
N SER A 262 16.52 -23.43 -18.54
CA SER A 262 16.44 -24.87 -18.74
C SER A 262 17.66 -25.50 -18.08
N ALA A 263 17.46 -26.27 -17.00
CA ALA A 263 18.12 -27.51 -16.64
C ALA A 263 17.62 -27.95 -15.25
#